data_AF-A0A0M2HTC5-F1
#
_entry.id   AF-A0A0M2HTC5-F1
#
_cell.length_a   1.000
_cell.length_b   1.000
_cell.length_c   1.000
_cell.angle_alpha   90.00
_cell.angle_beta   90.00
_cell.angle_gamma   90.00
#
_symmetry.space_group_name_H-M   'P 1'
#
loop_
_entity.id
_entity.type
_entity.pdbx_description
1 polymer ?
#
loop_
_entity_poly.entity_id
_entity_poly.type
_entity_poly.pdbx_seq_one_letter_code
_entity_poly.pdbx_strand_id
1 'polypeptide(L)'
;MITRELAVALRDAGLSWRPAEGDRFQLDLPDDVELEAEADVFTVSEMTIEARQTPSGTDLAFNGTTEWALDAVTLADAVWLPREDQLRELLRGTFRRLSRLDDTFEVVVEIAGETLRFEHPDPSEAYGRALLELVSRSR
;
A
#
# COMPACT_ATOMS: atom_id res chain seq x y z
N MET A 1 6.55 1.43 4.85
CA MET A 1 5.36 0.72 4.32
C MET A 1 5.16 -0.50 5.19
N ILE A 2 3.95 -1.04 5.28
CA ILE A 2 3.75 -2.32 5.99
C ILE A 2 4.32 -3.49 5.19
N THR A 3 4.55 -4.62 5.87
CA THR A 3 4.91 -5.88 5.20
C THR A 3 3.72 -6.50 4.48
N ARG A 4 3.99 -7.45 3.57
CA ARG A 4 2.97 -8.20 2.82
C ARG A 4 2.02 -8.95 3.76
N GLU A 5 2.55 -9.51 4.85
CA GLU A 5 1.76 -10.28 5.83
C GLU A 5 0.74 -9.39 6.55
N LEU A 6 1.14 -8.17 6.95
CA LEU A 6 0.23 -7.21 7.58
C LEU A 6 -0.77 -6.63 6.58
N ALA A 7 -0.36 -6.45 5.32
CA ALA A 7 -1.26 -6.04 4.24
C ALA A 7 -2.34 -7.08 3.92
N VAL A 8 -1.97 -8.37 3.83
CA VAL A 8 -2.92 -9.48 3.70
C VAL A 8 -3.84 -9.53 4.91
N ALA A 9 -3.33 -9.42 6.14
CA ALA A 9 -4.17 -9.39 7.34
C ALA A 9 -5.19 -8.22 7.33
N LEU A 10 -4.82 -7.04 6.84
CA LEU A 10 -5.73 -5.90 6.67
C LEU A 10 -6.79 -6.16 5.60
N ARG A 11 -6.40 -6.71 4.44
CA ARG A 11 -7.34 -7.13 3.37
C ARG A 11 -8.36 -8.13 3.91
N ASP A 12 -7.89 -9.16 4.60
CA ASP A 12 -8.70 -10.27 5.11
C ASP A 12 -9.58 -9.85 6.31
N ALA A 13 -9.17 -8.82 7.06
CA ALA A 13 -10.01 -8.14 8.04
C ALA A 13 -11.13 -7.30 7.39
N GLY A 14 -10.99 -6.93 6.11
CA GLY A 14 -12.00 -6.23 5.31
C GLY A 14 -11.63 -4.79 4.94
N LEU A 15 -10.35 -4.41 5.01
CA LEU A 15 -9.90 -3.11 4.52
C LEU A 15 -10.10 -3.05 3.00
N SER A 16 -11.05 -2.22 2.55
CA SER A 16 -11.23 -1.93 1.13
C SER A 16 -10.29 -0.82 0.68
N TRP A 17 -9.47 -1.11 -0.34
CA TRP A 17 -8.57 -0.13 -0.95
C TRP A 17 -9.18 0.52 -2.19
N ARG A 18 -8.83 1.78 -2.45
CA ARG A 18 -9.19 2.51 -3.66
C ARG A 18 -7.90 3.07 -4.28
N PRO A 19 -7.43 2.52 -5.41
CA PRO A 19 -6.16 2.92 -6.00
C PRO A 19 -6.12 4.41 -6.34
N ALA A 20 -5.01 5.06 -6.00
CA ALA A 20 -4.66 6.44 -6.30
C ALA A 20 -3.18 6.54 -6.71
N GLU A 21 -2.78 7.68 -7.29
CA GLU A 21 -1.39 7.93 -7.68
C GLU A 21 -0.42 7.78 -6.49
N GLY A 22 0.69 7.08 -6.72
CA GLY A 22 1.72 6.81 -5.72
C GLY A 22 1.38 5.66 -4.76
N ASP A 23 0.21 5.04 -4.86
CA ASP A 23 -0.09 3.79 -4.16
C ASP A 23 0.84 2.67 -4.60
N ARG A 24 1.12 1.75 -3.66
CA ARG A 24 2.02 0.63 -3.89
C ARG A 24 1.35 -0.69 -3.57
N PHE A 25 1.71 -1.73 -4.32
CA PHE A 25 1.18 -3.07 -4.14
C PHE A 25 2.20 -4.13 -4.56
N GLN A 26 2.02 -5.33 -4.03
CA GLN A 26 2.60 -6.57 -4.57
C GLN A 26 1.49 -7.37 -5.25
N LEU A 27 1.88 -8.27 -6.16
CA LEU A 27 0.97 -9.24 -6.73
C LEU A 27 0.73 -10.40 -5.74
N ASP A 28 -0.45 -11.00 -5.84
CA ASP A 28 -0.89 -12.17 -5.08
C ASP A 28 -1.43 -13.18 -6.09
N LEU A 29 -0.49 -13.89 -6.72
CA LEU A 29 -0.79 -14.81 -7.81
C LEU A 29 -0.93 -16.24 -7.27
N PRO A 30 -1.56 -17.14 -8.04
CA PRO A 30 -1.58 -18.57 -7.70
C PRO A 30 -0.16 -19.16 -7.68
N ASP A 31 0.10 -20.09 -6.74
CA ASP A 31 1.41 -20.77 -6.57
C ASP A 31 1.92 -21.48 -7.85
N ASP A 32 1.05 -21.77 -8.83
CA ASP A 32 1.41 -22.35 -10.13
C ASP A 32 1.92 -21.33 -11.17
N VAL A 33 1.93 -20.04 -10.83
CA VAL A 33 2.41 -18.94 -11.69
C VAL A 33 3.78 -18.45 -11.20
N GLU A 34 4.85 -19.17 -11.56
CA GLU A 34 6.23 -18.72 -11.32
C GLU A 34 6.54 -17.45 -12.16
N LEU A 35 6.39 -16.28 -11.54
CA LEU A 35 6.82 -14.99 -12.07
C LEU A 35 7.83 -14.33 -11.12
N GLU A 36 8.99 -13.94 -11.65
CA GLU A 36 10.01 -13.16 -10.92
C GLU A 36 9.40 -11.86 -10.31
N ALA A 37 8.35 -11.35 -10.95
CA ALA A 37 7.56 -10.18 -10.59
C ALA A 37 6.72 -10.30 -9.29
N GLU A 38 6.53 -11.48 -8.70
CA GLU A 38 5.66 -11.62 -7.51
C GLU A 38 6.28 -10.96 -6.26
N ALA A 39 7.61 -10.91 -6.18
CA ALA A 39 8.33 -10.19 -5.13
C ALA A 39 8.33 -8.66 -5.33
N ASP A 40 8.06 -8.17 -6.55
CA ASP A 40 8.23 -6.77 -6.90
C ASP A 40 7.13 -5.86 -6.34
N VAL A 41 7.54 -4.65 -5.92
CA VAL A 41 6.63 -3.62 -5.43
C VAL A 41 6.30 -2.65 -6.57
N PHE A 42 5.09 -2.79 -7.12
CA PHE A 42 4.55 -1.92 -8.15
C PHE A 42 4.08 -0.59 -7.55
N THR A 43 4.09 0.49 -8.35
CA THR A 43 3.59 1.82 -7.96
C THR A 43 2.60 2.34 -9.01
N VAL A 44 1.39 2.70 -8.58
CA VAL A 44 0.37 3.33 -9.44
C VAL A 44 0.87 4.73 -9.85
N SER A 45 0.90 5.03 -11.15
CA SER A 45 1.47 6.29 -11.68
C SER A 45 0.62 6.86 -12.82
N GLU A 46 0.35 8.17 -12.81
CA GLU A 46 -0.44 8.83 -13.86
C GLU A 46 0.43 9.30 -15.05
N MET A 47 0.90 8.33 -15.85
CA MET A 47 1.31 8.49 -17.26
C MET A 47 2.63 9.27 -17.56
N THR A 48 3.31 8.89 -18.65
CA THR A 48 4.37 9.70 -19.31
C THR A 48 3.95 10.04 -20.73
N ILE A 49 4.44 11.15 -21.30
CA ILE A 49 4.30 11.54 -22.73
C ILE A 49 5.68 11.99 -23.24
N GLU A 50 6.12 11.60 -24.44
CA GLU A 50 7.56 11.66 -24.85
C GLU A 50 7.92 12.60 -26.02
N ALA A 51 7.08 12.73 -27.05
CA ALA A 51 7.33 13.51 -28.29
C ALA A 51 8.49 12.99 -29.19
N ARG A 52 8.34 11.78 -29.76
CA ARG A 52 9.35 11.12 -30.63
C ARG A 52 9.44 11.79 -32.00
N GLN A 53 10.64 12.13 -32.46
CA GLN A 53 10.86 12.65 -33.82
C GLN A 53 11.11 11.51 -34.81
N THR A 54 10.48 11.57 -35.99
CA THR A 54 10.64 10.61 -37.08
C THR A 54 10.96 11.33 -38.40
N PRO A 55 11.42 10.62 -39.46
CA PRO A 55 11.59 11.21 -40.79
C PRO A 55 10.30 11.78 -41.41
N SER A 56 9.13 11.45 -40.85
CA SER A 56 7.81 11.89 -41.34
C SER A 56 7.16 13.00 -40.49
N GLY A 57 7.65 13.27 -39.26
CA GLY A 57 7.06 14.22 -38.33
C GLY A 57 7.31 13.89 -36.85
N THR A 58 6.56 14.53 -35.94
CA THR A 58 6.63 14.29 -34.49
C THR A 58 5.47 13.43 -34.01
N ASP A 59 5.78 12.33 -33.33
CA ASP A 59 4.84 11.36 -32.75
C ASP A 59 4.66 11.55 -31.24
N LEU A 60 3.51 11.10 -30.72
CA LEU A 60 3.20 10.91 -29.31
C LEU A 60 2.61 9.49 -29.16
N ALA A 61 3.28 8.46 -28.64
CA ALA A 61 4.39 8.36 -27.69
C ALA A 61 4.00 8.77 -26.26
N PHE A 62 3.36 7.83 -25.54
CA PHE A 62 2.95 7.88 -24.14
C PHE A 62 3.52 6.63 -23.43
N ASN A 63 4.29 6.78 -22.35
CA ASN A 63 4.91 5.63 -21.67
C ASN A 63 4.30 5.40 -20.28
N GLY A 64 3.73 4.22 -20.07
CA GLY A 64 3.59 3.61 -18.76
C GLY A 64 4.40 2.32 -18.77
N THR A 65 5.40 2.21 -17.89
CA THR A 65 6.24 1.02 -17.65
C THR A 65 7.14 0.50 -18.81
N THR A 66 8.29 -0.05 -18.42
CA THR A 66 9.32 -0.67 -19.29
C THR A 66 9.04 -2.13 -19.58
N GLU A 67 8.95 -2.48 -20.87
CA GLU A 67 9.40 -3.73 -21.53
C GLU A 67 9.11 -5.12 -20.92
N TRP A 68 8.23 -5.26 -19.92
CA TRP A 68 7.66 -6.54 -19.49
C TRP A 68 6.14 -6.41 -19.39
N ALA A 69 5.44 -6.82 -20.44
CA ALA A 69 4.01 -6.55 -20.64
C ALA A 69 3.11 -7.48 -19.81
N LEU A 70 2.95 -7.19 -18.53
CA LEU A 70 1.79 -7.63 -17.76
C LEU A 70 0.64 -6.66 -18.06
N ASP A 71 -0.12 -6.94 -19.12
CA ASP A 71 -1.09 -6.00 -19.71
C ASP A 71 -2.18 -5.52 -18.74
N ALA A 72 -2.60 -6.35 -17.78
CA ALA A 72 -3.55 -6.02 -16.73
C ALA A 72 -3.49 -7.01 -15.56
N VAL A 73 -3.86 -6.55 -14.36
CA VAL A 73 -4.12 -7.36 -13.16
C VAL A 73 -5.44 -6.94 -12.53
N THR A 74 -6.14 -7.82 -11.81
CA THR A 74 -7.37 -7.41 -11.10
C THR A 74 -7.03 -6.79 -9.75
N LEU A 75 -7.96 -6.00 -9.20
CA LEU A 75 -7.80 -5.42 -7.86
C LEU A 75 -7.75 -6.50 -6.75
N ALA A 76 -8.26 -7.70 -7.01
CA ALA A 76 -8.23 -8.82 -6.06
C ALA A 76 -6.82 -9.45 -5.99
N ASP A 77 -6.10 -9.47 -7.11
CA ASP A 77 -4.74 -10.01 -7.24
C ASP A 77 -3.66 -9.02 -6.73
N ALA A 78 -4.07 -7.89 -6.14
CA ALA A 78 -3.20 -6.84 -5.63
C ALA A 78 -3.26 -6.77 -4.09
N VAL A 79 -2.12 -7.01 -3.44
CA VAL A 79 -1.90 -6.77 -2.01
C VAL A 79 -1.31 -5.37 -1.85
N TRP A 80 -2.15 -4.41 -1.47
CA TRP A 80 -1.75 -3.02 -1.25
C TRP A 80 -0.81 -2.89 -0.06
N LEU A 81 0.25 -2.08 -0.21
CA LEU A 81 1.30 -1.84 0.79
C LEU A 81 1.30 -0.37 1.22
N PRO A 82 0.32 0.09 2.04
CA PRO A 82 0.16 1.49 2.38
C PRO A 82 1.39 2.11 3.04
N ARG A 83 1.58 3.40 2.77
CA ARG A 83 2.57 4.25 3.42
C ARG A 83 2.06 4.77 4.77
N GLU A 84 2.96 5.31 5.58
CA GLU A 84 2.67 5.82 6.94
C GLU A 84 1.59 6.93 6.93
N ASP A 85 1.65 7.85 5.98
CA ASP A 85 0.65 8.91 5.74
C ASP A 85 -0.75 8.32 5.51
N GLN A 86 -0.86 7.33 4.65
CA GLN A 86 -2.14 6.73 4.25
C GLN A 86 -2.77 5.91 5.39
N LEU A 87 -1.96 5.19 6.16
CA LEU A 87 -2.44 4.44 7.34
C LEU A 87 -2.95 5.39 8.44
N ARG A 88 -2.23 6.49 8.67
CA ARG A 88 -2.63 7.56 9.60
C ARG A 88 -3.95 8.21 9.17
N GLU A 89 -4.14 8.46 7.87
CA GLU A 89 -5.41 8.95 7.32
C GLU A 89 -6.56 7.96 7.53
N LEU A 90 -6.32 6.66 7.35
CA LEU A 90 -7.33 5.61 7.54
C LEU A 90 -7.76 5.43 9.00
N LEU A 91 -6.87 5.68 9.97
CA LEU A 91 -7.22 5.71 11.40
C LEU A 91 -8.15 6.89 11.78
N ARG A 92 -8.15 7.97 10.99
CA ARG A 92 -9.02 9.15 11.17
C ARG A 92 -8.99 9.65 12.63
N GLY A 93 -10.16 9.95 13.20
CA GLY A 93 -10.33 10.47 14.56
C GLY A 93 -10.00 9.49 15.69
N THR A 94 -9.60 8.24 15.41
CA THR A 94 -9.09 7.31 16.43
C THR A 94 -7.61 7.56 16.74
N PHE A 95 -6.85 8.12 15.81
CA PHE A 95 -5.44 8.44 16.04
C PHE A 95 -5.28 9.50 17.14
N ARG A 96 -4.28 9.29 18.00
CA ARG A 96 -3.95 10.21 19.11
C ARG A 96 -2.51 10.72 19.04
N ARG A 97 -1.52 9.83 18.89
CA ARG A 97 -0.10 10.23 18.82
C ARG A 97 0.77 9.17 18.13
N LEU A 98 1.83 9.63 17.47
CA LEU A 98 3.03 8.84 17.16
C LEU A 98 4.17 9.32 18.08
N SER A 99 4.83 8.40 18.75
CA SER A 99 5.93 8.64 19.69
C SER A 99 7.18 7.95 19.18
N ARG A 100 8.34 8.61 19.14
CA ARG A 100 9.63 7.91 19.06
C ARG A 100 10.02 7.47 20.47
N LEU A 101 10.33 6.20 20.64
CA LEU A 101 10.95 5.62 21.83
C LEU A 101 12.46 5.41 21.56
N ASP A 102 13.18 4.71 22.44
CA ASP A 102 14.63 4.53 22.30
C ASP A 102 14.96 3.80 20.98
N ASP A 103 14.42 2.59 20.78
CA ASP A 103 14.63 1.77 19.57
C ASP A 103 13.40 1.71 18.65
N THR A 104 12.18 1.90 19.18
CA THR A 104 10.90 1.71 18.49
C THR A 104 10.11 3.00 18.26
N PHE A 105 8.97 2.88 17.58
CA PHE A 105 7.92 3.89 17.52
C PHE A 105 6.64 3.33 18.15
N GLU A 106 5.94 4.15 18.94
CA GLU A 106 4.64 3.85 19.54
C GLU A 106 3.54 4.64 18.81
N VAL A 107 2.55 3.94 18.25
CA VAL A 107 1.29 4.53 17.78
C VAL A 107 0.23 4.36 18.87
N VAL A 108 -0.35 5.47 19.30
CA VAL A 108 -1.46 5.52 20.26
C VAL A 108 -2.75 5.83 19.52
N VAL A 109 -3.76 4.99 19.73
CA VAL A 109 -5.12 5.16 19.21
C VAL A 109 -6.15 5.05 20.34
N GLU A 110 -7.33 5.61 20.11
CA GLU A 110 -8.49 5.48 20.98
C GLU A 110 -9.67 4.93 20.19
N ILE A 111 -10.15 3.74 20.57
CA ILE A 111 -11.22 3.02 19.88
C ILE A 111 -12.30 2.69 20.90
N ALA A 112 -13.53 3.16 20.67
CA ALA A 112 -14.66 3.01 21.60
C ALA A 112 -14.37 3.47 23.06
N GLY A 113 -13.49 4.47 23.23
CA GLY A 113 -13.06 5.00 24.53
C GLY A 113 -11.91 4.22 25.19
N GLU A 114 -11.45 3.12 24.61
CA GLU A 114 -10.27 2.38 25.05
C GLU A 114 -9.00 2.95 24.39
N THR A 115 -7.96 3.27 25.17
CA THR A 115 -6.67 3.72 24.66
C THR A 115 -5.74 2.53 24.43
N LEU A 116 -5.36 2.29 23.18
CA LEU A 116 -4.49 1.19 22.75
C LEU A 116 -3.13 1.73 22.27
N ARG A 117 -2.11 0.88 22.35
CA ARG A 117 -0.71 1.19 22.02
C ARG A 117 -0.15 0.09 21.15
N PHE A 118 0.51 0.47 20.06
CA PHE A 118 1.14 -0.44 19.12
C PHE A 118 2.58 0.01 18.90
N GLU A 119 3.54 -0.86 19.22
CA GLU A 119 4.97 -0.56 19.09
C GLU A 119 5.61 -1.36 17.96
N HIS A 120 6.48 -0.72 17.18
CA HIS A 120 7.31 -1.39 16.18
C HIS A 120 8.56 -0.55 15.81
N PRO A 121 9.69 -1.16 15.39
CA PRO A 121 10.85 -0.43 14.86
C PRO A 121 10.58 0.43 13.61
N ASP A 122 9.59 0.05 12.79
CA ASP A 122 9.06 0.84 11.66
C ASP A 122 7.70 1.46 12.04
N PRO A 123 7.50 2.79 11.91
CA PRO A 123 6.23 3.42 12.29
C PRO A 123 5.05 2.96 11.41
N SER A 124 5.28 2.60 10.15
CA SER A 124 4.24 2.07 9.23
C SER A 124 3.59 0.81 9.80
N GLU A 125 4.40 -0.08 10.36
CA GLU A 125 3.95 -1.33 10.99
C GLU A 125 3.15 -1.06 12.27
N ALA A 126 3.58 -0.12 13.11
CA ALA A 126 2.83 0.30 14.29
C ALA A 126 1.45 0.88 13.89
N TYR A 127 1.41 1.71 12.84
CA TYR A 127 0.16 2.23 12.27
C TYR A 127 -0.71 1.13 11.65
N GLY A 128 -0.13 0.20 10.91
CA GLY A 128 -0.86 -0.91 10.27
C GLY A 128 -1.49 -1.85 11.29
N ARG A 129 -0.81 -2.14 12.40
CA ARG A 129 -1.34 -2.94 13.52
C ARG A 129 -2.48 -2.21 14.23
N ALA A 130 -2.34 -0.91 14.46
CA ALA A 130 -3.43 -0.09 15.01
C ALA A 130 -4.66 -0.04 14.07
N LEU A 131 -4.44 0.03 12.76
CA LEU A 131 -5.51 -0.01 11.76
C LEU A 131 -6.18 -1.39 11.70
N LEU A 132 -5.40 -2.47 11.81
CA LEU A 132 -5.92 -3.84 11.83
C LEU A 132 -6.88 -4.07 12.99
N GLU A 133 -6.55 -3.56 14.19
CA GLU A 133 -7.43 -3.58 15.35
C GLU A 133 -8.74 -2.81 15.08
N LEU A 134 -8.65 -1.61 14.50
CA LEU A 134 -9.82 -0.78 14.17
C LEU A 134 -10.76 -1.47 13.16
N VAL A 135 -10.20 -2.04 12.09
CA VAL A 135 -10.97 -2.76 11.07
C VAL A 135 -11.58 -4.04 11.65
N SER A 136 -10.82 -4.79 12.45
CA SER A 136 -11.29 -6.05 13.06
C SER A 136 -12.44 -5.85 14.05
N ARG A 137 -12.46 -4.72 14.78
CA ARG A 137 -13.57 -4.32 15.67
C ARG A 137 -14.80 -3.77 14.94
N SER A 138 -14.72 -3.54 13.64
CA SER A 138 -15.80 -2.97 12.81
C SER A 138 -16.60 -4.04 12.04
N ARG A 139 -16.32 -5.33 12.29
CA ARG A 139 -16.96 -6.50 11.68
C ARG A 139 -18.12 -7.04 12.52
#